data_AF-A0A955EUR0-F1
#
_entry.id   AF-A0A955EUR0-F1
#
_cell.length_a   1.000
_cell.length_b   1.000
_cell.length_c   1.000
_cell.angle_alpha   90.00
_cell.angle_beta   90.00
_cell.angle_gamma   90.00
#
_symmetry.space_group_name_H-M   'P 1'
#
loop_
_entity.id
_entity.type
_entity.pdbx_description
1 polymer ?
#
loop_
_entity_poly.entity_id
_entity_poly.type
_entity_poly.pdbx_seq_one_letter_code
_entity_poly.pdbx_strand_id
1 'polypeptide(L)'
;ELHQGDMRKLPWTSRFDAAVNFWGSFGYFGDEGDEAFARAVHRTLVPGGRFLIEGPVVETIAPHYQAESTASLGDIAIEERRRFDFVTGVLDDDWTFRRGEEVESARTSIRMYSVAELSTLLGRAGFRDTRAYADLCGTPFLFGARLHLVATA
;
A
#
# COMPACT_ATOMS: atom_id res chain seq x y z
N GLU A 1 -21.07 9.75 -1.96
CA GLU A 1 -21.14 9.41 -3.40
C GLU A 1 -20.16 8.26 -3.65
N LEU A 2 -20.47 7.34 -4.55
CA LEU A 2 -19.60 6.21 -4.90
C LEU A 2 -19.21 6.33 -6.38
N HIS A 3 -17.95 6.08 -6.68
CA HIS A 3 -17.38 6.18 -8.03
C HIS A 3 -16.59 4.91 -8.36
N GLN A 4 -16.75 4.39 -9.57
CA GLN A 4 -15.90 3.34 -10.12
C GLN A 4 -14.92 3.97 -11.12
N GLY A 5 -13.62 3.74 -10.94
CA GLY A 5 -12.62 4.29 -11.84
C GLY A 5 -11.19 3.91 -11.48
N ASP A 6 -10.27 4.24 -12.39
CA ASP A 6 -8.83 4.10 -12.19
C ASP A 6 -8.34 5.23 -11.28
N MET A 7 -7.71 4.89 -10.15
CA MET A 7 -7.24 5.86 -9.17
C MET A 7 -6.13 6.80 -9.68
N ARG A 8 -5.51 6.50 -10.83
CA ARG A 8 -4.58 7.42 -11.51
C ARG A 8 -5.31 8.53 -12.29
N LYS A 9 -6.62 8.40 -12.51
CA LYS A 9 -7.44 9.28 -13.36
C LYS A 9 -8.56 9.98 -12.58
N LEU A 10 -8.29 10.38 -11.34
CA LEU A 10 -9.26 11.09 -10.50
C LEU A 10 -9.68 12.42 -11.14
N PRO A 11 -10.99 12.71 -11.33
CA PRO A 11 -11.46 13.87 -12.08
C PRO A 11 -11.50 15.17 -11.26
N TRP A 12 -11.15 15.12 -9.98
CA TRP A 12 -11.26 16.25 -9.07
C TRP A 12 -9.98 17.07 -8.99
N THR A 13 -10.16 18.35 -8.65
CA THR A 13 -9.08 19.29 -8.33
C THR A 13 -9.48 20.07 -7.09
N SER A 14 -8.60 20.15 -6.09
CA SER A 14 -8.76 20.93 -4.85
C SER A 14 -10.15 20.84 -4.22
N ARG A 15 -10.63 19.62 -4.01
CA ARG A 15 -11.99 19.33 -3.53
C ARG A 15 -12.02 18.75 -2.12
N PHE A 16 -10.98 18.02 -1.72
CA PHE A 16 -11.00 17.24 -0.48
C PHE A 16 -9.94 17.74 0.51
N ASP A 17 -10.27 17.71 1.79
CA ASP A 17 -9.33 17.99 2.88
C ASP A 17 -8.38 16.83 3.16
N ALA A 18 -8.81 15.61 2.86
CA ALA A 18 -8.03 14.40 3.07
C ALA A 18 -8.32 13.30 2.05
N ALA A 19 -7.32 12.45 1.82
CA ALA A 19 -7.41 11.20 1.07
C ALA A 19 -6.82 10.06 1.91
N VAL A 20 -7.38 8.86 1.75
CA VAL A 20 -6.98 7.67 2.52
C VAL A 20 -6.81 6.49 1.56
N ASN A 21 -5.68 5.81 1.65
CA ASN A 21 -5.39 4.54 0.98
C ASN A 21 -5.04 3.50 2.05
N PHE A 22 -5.92 2.53 2.29
CA PHE A 22 -5.79 1.55 3.38
C PHE A 22 -5.65 0.12 2.83
N TRP A 23 -5.23 -0.80 3.70
CA TRP A 23 -5.14 -2.24 3.48
C TRP A 23 -4.16 -2.63 2.37
N GLY A 24 -3.06 -1.87 2.23
CA GLY A 24 -2.00 -2.20 1.28
C GLY A 24 -2.37 -1.99 -0.18
N SER A 25 -3.22 -1.00 -0.46
CA SER A 25 -3.68 -0.65 -1.82
C SER A 25 -2.72 0.30 -2.56
N PHE A 26 -1.41 0.20 -2.32
CA PHE A 26 -0.34 0.99 -2.97
C PHE A 26 0.78 0.05 -3.43
N GLY A 27 1.39 0.29 -4.60
CA GLY A 27 2.44 -0.58 -5.15
C GLY A 27 2.02 -1.45 -6.33
N TYR A 28 0.75 -1.38 -6.75
CA TYR A 28 0.19 -2.22 -7.83
C TYR A 28 0.44 -1.65 -9.23
N PHE A 29 0.90 -0.41 -9.37
CA PHE A 29 1.11 0.21 -10.68
C PHE A 29 2.59 0.36 -11.06
N GLY A 30 3.50 -0.10 -10.19
CA GLY A 30 4.93 0.11 -10.34
C GLY A 30 5.31 1.59 -10.22
N ASP A 31 6.59 1.88 -10.26
CA ASP A 31 7.13 3.21 -9.91
C ASP A 31 6.47 4.38 -10.66
N GLU A 32 6.31 4.27 -11.98
CA GLU A 32 5.69 5.34 -12.77
C GLU A 32 4.18 5.49 -12.50
N GLY A 33 3.48 4.36 -12.35
CA GLY A 33 2.04 4.36 -12.17
C GLY A 33 1.63 4.76 -10.76
N ASP A 34 2.41 4.38 -9.75
CA ASP A 34 2.21 4.75 -8.35
C ASP A 34 2.55 6.23 -8.14
N GLU A 35 3.55 6.77 -8.84
CA GLU A 35 3.82 8.21 -8.87
C GLU A 35 2.70 8.99 -9.57
N ALA A 36 2.13 8.45 -10.66
CA ALA A 36 0.95 9.03 -11.30
C ALA A 36 -0.28 9.00 -10.39
N PHE A 37 -0.48 7.93 -9.62
CA PHE A 37 -1.53 7.85 -8.61
C PHE A 37 -1.32 8.90 -7.51
N ALA A 38 -0.12 9.00 -6.94
CA ALA A 38 0.19 10.02 -5.95
C ALA A 38 -0.08 11.44 -6.48
N ARG A 39 0.32 11.75 -7.72
CA ARG A 39 0.02 13.05 -8.37
C ARG A 39 -1.47 13.27 -8.56
N ALA A 40 -2.23 12.23 -8.90
CA ALA A 40 -3.68 12.33 -9.01
C ALA A 40 -4.31 12.68 -7.66
N VAL A 41 -3.90 12.01 -6.58
CA VAL A 41 -4.37 12.31 -5.22
C VAL A 41 -4.01 13.74 -4.82
N HIS A 42 -2.74 14.14 -4.98
CA HIS A 42 -2.28 15.50 -4.66
C HIS A 42 -3.16 16.57 -5.32
N ARG A 43 -3.45 16.43 -6.62
CA ARG A 43 -4.32 17.38 -7.34
C ARG A 43 -5.71 17.47 -6.73
N THR A 44 -6.27 16.36 -6.25
CA THR A 44 -7.63 16.35 -5.70
C THR A 44 -7.74 17.05 -4.33
N LEU A 45 -6.61 17.22 -3.63
CA LEU A 45 -6.56 17.82 -2.30
C LEU A 45 -6.50 19.35 -2.39
N VAL A 46 -7.12 20.02 -1.42
CA VAL A 46 -6.90 21.45 -1.18
C VAL A 46 -5.45 21.68 -0.68
N PRO A 47 -4.88 22.89 -0.83
CA PRO A 47 -3.58 23.21 -0.23
C PRO A 47 -3.59 22.95 1.28
N GLY A 48 -2.59 22.20 1.78
CA GLY A 48 -2.53 21.75 3.17
C GLY A 48 -3.37 20.51 3.49
N GLY A 49 -4.07 19.96 2.49
CA GLY A 49 -4.79 18.69 2.62
C GLY A 49 -3.84 17.52 2.82
N ARG A 50 -4.34 16.42 3.41
CA ARG A 50 -3.50 15.29 3.83
C ARG A 50 -3.79 14.02 3.08
N PHE A 51 -2.74 13.26 2.76
CA PHE A 51 -2.84 11.91 2.25
C PHE A 51 -2.29 10.93 3.28
N LEU A 52 -3.12 9.94 3.65
CA LEU A 52 -2.75 8.84 4.53
C LEU A 52 -2.66 7.55 3.73
N ILE A 53 -1.51 6.89 3.79
CA ILE A 53 -1.27 5.55 3.23
C ILE A 53 -1.05 4.58 4.40
N GLU A 54 -1.83 3.51 4.44
CA GLU A 54 -1.65 2.38 5.36
C GLU A 54 -1.44 1.10 4.56
N GLY A 55 -0.39 0.37 4.91
CA GLY A 55 -0.06 -0.86 4.21
C GLY A 55 1.36 -1.36 4.46
N PRO A 56 1.75 -2.44 3.75
CA PRO A 56 3.07 -3.01 3.88
C PRO A 56 4.11 -2.13 3.20
N VAL A 57 5.24 -1.94 3.90
CA VAL A 57 6.52 -1.52 3.36
C VAL A 57 7.59 -2.55 3.72
N VAL A 58 8.78 -2.44 3.13
CA VAL A 58 9.91 -3.35 3.43
C VAL A 58 10.17 -3.45 4.94
N GLU A 59 10.10 -2.33 5.66
CA GLU A 59 10.32 -2.28 7.11
C GLU A 59 9.25 -3.00 7.93
N THR A 60 8.05 -3.19 7.37
CA THR A 60 6.97 -3.97 8.01
C THR A 60 7.09 -5.46 7.72
N ILE A 61 7.46 -5.83 6.49
CA ILE A 61 7.43 -7.21 6.02
C ILE A 61 8.73 -7.93 6.38
N ALA A 62 9.90 -7.28 6.23
CA ALA A 62 11.19 -7.93 6.39
C ALA A 62 11.37 -8.67 7.74
N PRO A 63 10.93 -8.13 8.90
CA PRO A 63 11.06 -8.84 10.18
C PRO A 63 10.18 -10.09 10.30
N HIS A 64 9.14 -10.21 9.46
CA HIS A 64 8.12 -11.25 9.53
C HIS A 64 8.02 -12.06 8.24
N TYR A 65 8.97 -11.90 7.32
CA TYR A 65 8.89 -12.51 6.00
C TYR A 65 8.93 -14.03 6.09
N GLN A 66 7.94 -14.66 5.46
CA GLN A 66 7.87 -16.10 5.28
C GLN A 66 7.62 -16.38 3.79
N ALA A 67 8.51 -17.17 3.19
CA ALA A 67 8.38 -17.59 1.79
C ALA A 67 7.12 -18.44 1.57
N GLU A 68 6.68 -19.17 2.61
CA GLU A 68 5.43 -19.92 2.61
C GLU A 68 4.72 -19.68 3.94
N SER A 69 3.41 -19.44 3.90
CA SER A 69 2.58 -19.38 5.10
C SER A 69 1.24 -20.08 4.89
N THR A 70 0.66 -20.54 5.99
CA THR A 70 -0.69 -21.09 6.00
C THR A 70 -1.52 -20.38 7.05
N ALA A 71 -2.78 -20.15 6.74
CA ALA A 71 -3.75 -19.54 7.63
C ALA A 71 -5.13 -20.19 7.44
N SER A 72 -6.08 -19.84 8.30
CA SER A 72 -7.47 -20.24 8.12
C SER A 72 -8.41 -19.09 8.44
N LEU A 73 -9.49 -19.00 7.67
CA LEU A 73 -10.60 -18.08 7.91
C LEU A 73 -11.89 -18.89 7.92
N GLY A 74 -12.34 -19.29 9.11
CA GLY A 74 -13.45 -20.23 9.25
C GLY A 74 -13.07 -21.60 8.69
N ASP A 75 -13.84 -22.09 7.72
CA ASP A 75 -13.65 -23.35 6.99
C ASP A 75 -12.76 -23.20 5.74
N ILE A 76 -12.22 -22.00 5.48
CA ILE A 76 -11.30 -21.75 4.37
C ILE A 76 -9.86 -21.93 4.86
N ALA A 77 -9.13 -22.89 4.28
CA ALA A 77 -7.68 -22.97 4.41
C ALA A 77 -7.02 -22.05 3.37
N ILE A 78 -6.01 -21.30 3.79
CA ILE A 78 -5.28 -20.33 2.97
C ILE A 78 -3.82 -20.76 2.95
N GLU A 79 -3.28 -20.99 1.77
CA GLU A 79 -1.86 -21.23 1.52
C GLU A 79 -1.31 -20.08 0.68
N GLU A 80 -0.15 -19.57 1.05
CA GLU A 80 0.45 -18.40 0.43
C GLU A 80 1.93 -18.68 0.17
N ARG A 81 2.39 -18.38 -1.05
CA ARG A 81 3.77 -18.61 -1.48
C ARG A 81 4.36 -17.33 -2.06
N ARG A 82 5.27 -16.75 -1.30
CA ARG A 82 5.89 -15.46 -1.58
C ARG A 82 7.27 -15.59 -2.18
N ARG A 83 7.57 -14.71 -3.13
CA ARG A 83 8.89 -14.51 -3.72
C ARG A 83 9.19 -13.03 -3.77
N PHE A 84 10.25 -12.61 -3.08
CA PHE A 84 10.71 -11.24 -3.09
C PHE A 84 11.93 -11.09 -4.02
N ASP A 85 11.81 -10.23 -5.02
CA ASP A 85 12.94 -9.81 -5.84
C ASP A 85 13.63 -8.62 -5.16
N PHE A 86 14.81 -8.86 -4.60
CA PHE A 86 15.59 -7.83 -3.90
C PHE A 86 16.16 -6.74 -4.81
N VAL A 87 16.25 -6.97 -6.12
CA VAL A 87 16.77 -6.00 -7.09
C VAL A 87 15.67 -5.04 -7.52
N THR A 88 14.47 -5.56 -7.81
CA THR A 88 13.33 -4.74 -8.24
C THR A 88 12.44 -4.29 -7.09
N GLY A 89 12.57 -4.91 -5.92
CA GLY A 89 11.75 -4.65 -4.73
C GLY A 89 10.29 -5.06 -4.92
N VAL A 90 10.03 -6.10 -5.72
CA VAL A 90 8.70 -6.62 -6.02
C VAL A 90 8.45 -7.89 -5.21
N LEU A 91 7.29 -7.98 -4.58
CA LEU A 91 6.78 -9.17 -3.92
C LEU A 91 5.73 -9.83 -4.81
N ASP A 92 6.07 -10.99 -5.35
CA ASP A 92 5.12 -11.88 -6.02
C ASP A 92 4.55 -12.88 -5.03
N ASP A 93 3.26 -13.15 -5.15
CA ASP A 93 2.53 -14.03 -4.25
C ASP A 93 1.54 -14.91 -4.99
N ASP A 94 1.59 -16.20 -4.71
CA ASP A 94 0.60 -17.19 -5.14
C ASP A 94 -0.27 -17.59 -3.95
N TRP A 95 -1.56 -17.25 -4.04
CA TRP A 95 -2.57 -17.59 -3.05
C TRP A 95 -3.34 -18.83 -3.49
N THR A 96 -3.60 -19.74 -2.56
CA THR A 96 -4.53 -20.86 -2.74
C THR A 96 -5.51 -20.88 -1.57
N PHE A 97 -6.80 -20.83 -1.88
CA PHE A 97 -7.90 -20.89 -0.94
C PHE A 97 -8.62 -22.22 -1.11
N ARG A 98 -8.84 -22.97 -0.04
CA ARG A 98 -9.52 -24.26 -0.07
C ARG A 98 -10.70 -24.28 0.90
N ARG A 99 -11.87 -24.71 0.44
CA ARG A 99 -13.07 -24.94 1.27
C ARG A 99 -13.65 -26.31 0.92
N GLY A 100 -13.39 -27.31 1.76
CA GLY A 100 -13.75 -28.70 1.44
C GLY A 100 -13.03 -29.17 0.16
N GLU A 101 -13.80 -29.50 -0.88
CA GLU A 101 -13.27 -29.90 -2.20
C GLU A 101 -13.05 -28.70 -3.14
N GLU A 102 -13.58 -27.51 -2.83
CA GLU A 102 -13.43 -26.31 -3.64
C GLU A 102 -12.03 -25.70 -3.45
N VAL A 103 -11.38 -25.34 -4.56
CA VAL A 103 -10.05 -24.72 -4.58
C VAL A 103 -10.07 -23.53 -5.51
N GLU A 104 -9.71 -22.36 -4.99
CA GLU A 104 -9.46 -21.15 -5.76
C GLU A 104 -8.00 -20.72 -5.64
N SER A 105 -7.48 -20.05 -6.66
CA SER A 105 -6.13 -19.50 -6.63
C SER A 105 -6.10 -18.09 -7.18
N ALA A 106 -5.24 -17.25 -6.60
CA ALA A 106 -5.02 -15.88 -7.04
C ALA A 106 -3.52 -15.57 -7.07
N ARG A 107 -3.15 -14.56 -7.84
CA ARG A 107 -1.78 -14.04 -7.88
C ARG A 107 -1.79 -12.55 -7.63
N THR A 108 -0.85 -12.09 -6.82
CA THR A 108 -0.60 -10.66 -6.61
C THR A 108 0.88 -10.37 -6.83
N SER A 109 1.16 -9.19 -7.39
CA SER A 109 2.51 -8.68 -7.59
C SER A 109 2.51 -7.23 -7.16
N ILE A 110 3.32 -6.90 -6.17
CA ILE A 110 3.26 -5.59 -5.50
C ILE A 110 4.68 -5.06 -5.33
N ARG A 111 4.90 -3.81 -5.75
CA ARG A 111 6.12 -3.06 -5.45
C ARG A 111 6.15 -2.70 -3.96
N MET A 112 7.07 -3.30 -3.22
CA MET A 112 7.29 -3.02 -1.80
C MET A 112 8.29 -1.88 -1.63
N TYR A 113 7.78 -0.68 -1.45
CA TYR A 113 8.63 0.46 -1.10
C TYR A 113 9.18 0.33 0.32
N SER A 114 10.35 0.89 0.56
CA SER A 114 10.75 1.36 1.88
C SER A 114 10.00 2.66 2.22
N VAL A 115 9.95 3.03 3.51
CA VAL A 115 9.41 4.34 3.94
C VAL A 115 10.14 5.49 3.24
N ALA A 116 11.45 5.36 3.04
CA ALA A 116 12.27 6.38 2.38
C ALA A 116 11.94 6.53 0.88
N GLU A 117 11.80 5.43 0.15
CA GLU A 117 11.40 5.46 -1.27
C GLU A 117 10.00 6.02 -1.43
N LEU A 118 9.05 5.57 -0.62
CA LEU A 118 7.67 6.06 -0.67
C LEU A 118 7.60 7.56 -0.34
N SER A 119 8.35 8.02 0.67
CA SER A 119 8.46 9.45 1.00
C SER A 119 9.02 10.26 -0.17
N THR A 120 10.01 9.72 -0.87
CA THR A 120 10.62 10.37 -2.04
C THR A 120 9.64 10.43 -3.22
N LEU A 121 8.92 9.34 -3.48
CA LEU A 121 7.88 9.28 -4.51
C LEU A 121 6.77 10.30 -4.24
N LEU A 122 6.29 10.38 -3.00
CA LEU A 122 5.32 11.40 -2.58
C LEU A 122 5.86 12.81 -2.76
N GLY A 123 7.14 13.04 -2.45
CA GLY A 123 7.82 14.31 -2.72
C GLY A 123 7.80 14.70 -4.20
N ARG A 124 8.10 13.76 -5.11
CA ARG A 124 8.01 13.98 -6.57
C ARG A 124 6.58 14.23 -7.05
N ALA A 125 5.58 13.76 -6.31
CA ALA A 125 4.18 14.01 -6.57
C ALA A 125 3.66 15.37 -6.05
N GLY A 126 4.48 16.11 -5.29
CA GLY A 126 4.15 17.44 -4.76
C GLY A 126 3.92 17.48 -3.24
N PHE A 127 3.85 16.31 -2.58
CA PHE A 127 3.66 16.26 -1.14
C PHE A 127 4.90 16.67 -0.34
N ARG A 128 4.67 17.12 0.90
CA ARG A 128 5.66 17.56 1.87
C ARG A 128 5.33 17.01 3.26
N ASP A 129 6.24 17.22 4.21
CA ASP A 129 6.06 16.90 5.63
C ASP A 129 5.65 15.45 5.90
N THR A 130 6.26 14.50 5.20
CA THR A 130 5.96 13.07 5.34
C THR A 130 6.33 12.56 6.73
N ARG A 131 5.41 11.86 7.41
CA ARG A 131 5.60 11.29 8.74
C ARG A 131 5.06 9.87 8.82
N ALA A 132 5.81 8.98 9.45
CA ALA A 132 5.46 7.57 9.61
C ALA A 132 5.05 7.27 11.05
N TYR A 133 3.92 6.59 11.20
CA TYR A 133 3.37 6.16 12.48
C TYR A 133 3.07 4.66 12.49
N ALA A 134 3.05 4.06 13.68
CA ALA A 134 2.68 2.66 13.88
C ALA A 134 1.15 2.46 13.98
N ASP A 135 0.41 3.52 14.28
CA ASP A 135 -1.03 3.50 14.48
C ASP A 135 -1.67 4.88 14.22
N LEU A 136 -3.00 4.94 14.32
CA LEU A 136 -3.79 6.17 14.17
C LEU A 136 -3.72 7.10 15.41
N CYS A 137 -3.13 6.65 16.51
CA CYS A 137 -2.89 7.48 17.69
C CYS A 137 -1.60 8.31 17.56
N GLY A 138 -0.81 8.08 16.51
CA GLY A 138 0.42 8.82 16.25
C GLY A 138 1.65 8.23 16.94
N THR A 139 1.60 6.96 17.34
CA THR A 139 2.78 6.27 17.88
C THR A 139 3.90 6.26 16.83
N PRO A 140 5.17 6.57 17.19
CA PRO A 140 6.27 6.54 16.24
C PRO A 140 6.43 5.17 15.56
N PHE A 141 6.69 5.19 14.25
CA PHE A 141 6.92 3.97 13.48
C PHE A 141 8.22 3.26 13.89
N LEU A 142 8.16 1.93 13.93
CA LEU A 142 9.27 1.02 14.23
C LEU A 142 9.24 -0.16 13.25
N PHE A 143 10.36 -0.84 13.07
CA PHE A 143 10.42 -2.07 12.27
C PHE A 143 9.40 -3.11 12.74
N GLY A 144 8.71 -3.74 11.79
CA GLY A 144 7.66 -4.74 12.04
C GLY A 144 6.30 -4.17 12.43
N ALA A 145 6.21 -2.87 12.75
CA ALA A 145 4.92 -2.21 12.97
C ALA A 145 4.17 -2.03 11.65
N ARG A 146 2.84 -1.88 11.71
CA ARG A 146 2.03 -1.49 10.54
C ARG A 146 2.29 -0.01 10.22
N LEU A 147 2.57 0.32 8.95
CA LEU A 147 2.86 1.69 8.56
C LEU A 147 1.56 2.49 8.40
N HIS A 148 1.54 3.68 8.97
CA HIS A 148 0.60 4.76 8.66
C HIS A 148 1.42 5.99 8.25
N LEU A 149 1.56 6.21 6.94
CA LEU A 149 2.34 7.30 6.37
C LEU A 149 1.41 8.48 6.04
N VAL A 150 1.67 9.64 6.63
CA VAL A 150 0.92 10.88 6.36
C VAL A 150 1.80 11.86 5.60
N ALA A 151 1.30 12.43 4.52
CA ALA A 151 1.95 13.51 3.78
C ALA A 151 0.98 14.66 3.49
N THR A 152 1.49 15.87 3.31
CA THR A 152 0.71 17.11 3.14
C THR A 152 0.88 17.67 1.72
N ALA A 153 -0.20 18.05 1.05
CA ALA A 153 -0.17 18.70 -0.27
C ALA A 153 0.25 20.18 -0.15
#